data_AF-A0A0C3NV48-F1
#
_entry.id   AF-A0A0C3NV48-F1
#
_cell.length_a   1.000
_cell.length_b   1.000
_cell.length_c   1.000
_cell.angle_alpha   90.00
_cell.angle_beta   90.00
_cell.angle_gamma   90.00
#
_symmetry.space_group_name_H-M   'P 1'
#
loop_
_entity.id
_entity.type
_entity.pdbx_description
1 polymer ?
#
loop_
_entity_poly.entity_id
_entity_poly.type
_entity_poly.pdbx_seq_one_letter_code
_entity_poly.pdbx_strand_id
1 'polypeptide(L)'
;MEGIQDQLTDLCDTLDTLRDENYRLSNELRDAQGTITTIEGQRNQWNTLPTDVIQRRIEVMADLGQYTGDRAKFSEWWVKMKAKFSLAIVTGVWPNTAKMIEDIDRFFAPQTDVEWAKAQMRTMRQGNSRYEEFYVKFESLKVQGQVTDETASFLLENAIHPAIVKEALRRGYTQGNYLQMTVAF
;
A
#
# COMPACT_ATOMS: atom_id res chain seq x y z
N MET A 1 67.35 2.62 30.36
CA MET A 1 66.70 1.31 30.13
C MET A 1 65.21 1.38 30.44
N GLU A 2 64.78 2.08 31.50
CA GLU A 2 63.35 2.31 31.84
C GLU A 2 62.48 2.79 30.66
N GLY A 3 62.85 3.87 29.95
CA GLY A 3 61.96 4.44 28.93
C GLY A 3 61.68 3.57 27.69
N ILE A 4 62.51 2.58 27.38
CA ILE A 4 62.24 1.63 26.28
C ILE A 4 61.25 0.55 26.72
N GLN A 5 61.30 0.18 28.00
CA GLN A 5 60.45 -0.84 28.59
C GLN A 5 59.02 -0.30 28.79
N ASP A 6 58.89 0.97 29.14
CA ASP A 6 57.61 1.68 29.18
C ASP A 6 56.98 1.79 27.79
N GLN A 7 57.78 2.13 26.76
CA GLN A 7 57.32 2.18 25.37
C GLN A 7 56.88 0.81 24.84
N LEU A 8 57.57 -0.27 25.20
CA LEU A 8 57.18 -1.63 24.83
C LEU A 8 55.89 -2.06 25.53
N THR A 9 55.68 -1.64 26.79
CA THR A 9 54.46 -1.94 27.54
C THR A 9 53.26 -1.21 26.92
N ASP A 10 53.40 0.07 26.62
CA ASP A 10 52.36 0.89 25.98
C ASP A 10 51.98 0.37 24.58
N LEU A 11 52.97 -0.09 23.80
CA LEU A 11 52.73 -0.75 22.51
C LEU A 11 51.97 -2.07 22.66
N CYS A 12 52.29 -2.87 23.67
CA CYS A 12 51.57 -4.12 23.95
C CYS A 12 50.12 -3.85 24.36
N ASP A 13 49.87 -2.90 25.25
CA ASP A 13 48.52 -2.53 25.69
C ASP A 13 47.67 -1.98 24.53
N THR A 14 48.29 -1.20 23.65
CA THR A 14 47.67 -0.70 22.43
C THR A 14 47.32 -1.84 21.47
N LEU A 15 48.23 -2.81 21.30
CA LEU A 15 48.02 -3.97 20.43
C LEU A 15 46.88 -4.86 20.93
N ASP A 16 46.80 -5.08 22.24
CA ASP A 16 45.71 -5.86 22.87
C ASP A 16 44.36 -5.13 22.73
N THR A 17 44.33 -3.81 22.92
CA THR A 17 43.13 -2.99 22.68
C THR A 17 42.65 -3.11 21.24
N LEU A 18 43.56 -2.98 20.27
CA LEU A 18 43.24 -3.13 18.85
C LEU A 18 42.75 -4.53 18.49
N ARG A 19 43.27 -5.57 19.16
CA ARG A 19 42.82 -6.95 18.97
C ARG A 19 41.40 -7.14 19.47
N ASP A 20 41.08 -6.63 20.66
CA ASP A 20 39.73 -6.72 21.23
C ASP A 20 38.72 -5.97 20.38
N GLU A 21 39.10 -4.80 19.87
CA GLU A 21 38.24 -3.99 19.00
C GLU A 21 38.02 -4.66 17.63
N ASN A 22 39.04 -5.30 17.07
CA ASN A 22 38.91 -6.09 15.85
C ASN A 22 37.99 -7.30 16.05
N TYR A 23 38.07 -7.96 17.21
CA TYR A 23 37.16 -9.05 17.56
C TYR A 23 35.71 -8.56 17.71
N ARG A 24 35.48 -7.39 18.34
CA ARG A 24 34.16 -6.77 18.43
C ARG A 24 33.59 -6.47 17.05
N LEU A 25 34.34 -5.77 16.20
CA LEU A 25 33.93 -5.41 14.84
C LEU A 25 33.64 -6.63 13.97
N SER A 26 34.42 -7.70 14.12
CA SER A 26 34.18 -8.96 13.40
C SER A 26 32.86 -9.61 13.79
N ASN A 27 32.49 -9.56 15.07
CA ASN A 27 31.19 -10.07 15.52
C ASN A 27 30.03 -9.20 15.02
N GLU A 28 30.16 -7.87 15.11
CA GLU A 28 29.16 -6.94 14.57
C GLU A 28 28.95 -7.13 13.05
N LEU A 29 30.04 -7.35 12.30
CA LEU A 29 29.98 -7.62 10.87
C LEU A 29 29.22 -8.92 10.58
N ARG A 30 29.47 -9.98 11.36
CA ARG A 30 28.74 -11.26 11.23
C ARG A 30 27.25 -11.09 11.51
N ASP A 31 26.88 -10.32 12.53
CA ASP A 31 25.48 -10.07 12.89
C ASP A 31 24.77 -9.23 11.81
N ALA A 32 25.48 -8.24 11.24
CA ALA A 32 25.00 -7.46 10.11
C ALA A 32 24.77 -8.35 8.87
N GLN A 33 25.69 -9.29 8.58
CA GLN A 33 25.54 -10.25 7.47
C GLN A 33 24.33 -11.18 7.68
N GLY A 34 24.09 -11.65 8.91
CA GLY A 34 22.91 -12.44 9.24
C GLY A 34 21.60 -11.66 9.02
N THR A 35 21.62 -10.37 9.37
CA THR A 35 20.48 -9.47 9.14
C THR A 35 20.22 -9.25 7.66
N ILE A 36 21.25 -9.02 6.85
CA ILE A 36 21.15 -8.87 5.39
C ILE A 36 20.55 -10.13 4.76
N THR A 37 21.05 -11.31 5.14
CA THR A 37 20.55 -12.59 4.63
C THR A 37 19.05 -12.77 4.93
N THR A 38 18.62 -12.35 6.12
CA THR A 38 17.21 -12.39 6.53
C THR A 38 16.35 -11.44 5.68
N ILE A 39 16.82 -10.22 5.45
CA ILE A 39 16.14 -9.22 4.61
C ILE A 39 16.04 -9.70 3.16
N GLU A 40 17.11 -10.30 2.62
CA GLU A 40 17.11 -10.86 1.26
C GLU A 40 16.13 -12.02 1.12
N GLY A 41 16.08 -12.92 2.11
CA GLY A 41 15.10 -14.01 2.15
C GLY A 41 13.66 -13.49 2.14
N GLN A 42 13.39 -12.45 2.94
CA GLN A 42 12.09 -11.77 2.94
C GLN A 42 11.82 -11.14 1.58
N ARG A 43 12.71 -10.30 1.05
CA ARG A 43 12.56 -9.64 -0.26
C ARG A 43 12.22 -10.65 -1.36
N ASN A 44 12.87 -11.81 -1.37
CA ASN A 44 12.58 -12.87 -2.32
C ASN A 44 11.17 -13.44 -2.15
N GLN A 45 10.68 -13.64 -0.92
CA GLN A 45 9.27 -13.99 -0.68
C GLN A 45 8.31 -12.92 -1.19
N TRP A 46 8.62 -11.63 -0.97
CA TRP A 46 7.82 -10.52 -1.49
C TRP A 46 7.75 -10.51 -3.02
N ASN A 47 8.85 -10.86 -3.69
CA ASN A 47 8.93 -10.96 -5.15
C ASN A 47 8.21 -12.19 -5.72
N THR A 48 7.89 -13.19 -4.90
CA THR A 48 7.09 -14.37 -5.33
C THR A 48 5.58 -14.14 -5.25
N LEU A 49 5.14 -12.99 -4.76
CA LEU A 49 3.71 -12.67 -4.69
C LEU A 49 3.12 -12.50 -6.11
N PRO A 50 1.84 -12.86 -6.30
CA PRO A 50 1.12 -12.64 -7.56
C PRO A 50 1.19 -11.19 -8.03
N THR A 51 1.32 -10.99 -9.34
CA THR A 51 1.57 -9.69 -9.98
C THR A 51 0.46 -8.68 -9.70
N ASP A 52 -0.79 -9.12 -9.55
CA ASP A 52 -1.94 -8.30 -9.17
C ASP A 52 -1.83 -7.76 -7.74
N VAL A 53 -1.30 -8.54 -6.79
CA VAL A 53 -1.05 -8.12 -5.40
C VAL A 53 0.10 -7.11 -5.34
N ILE A 54 1.14 -7.32 -6.15
CA ILE A 54 2.28 -6.39 -6.26
C ILE A 54 1.84 -5.08 -6.91
N GLN A 55 1.09 -5.14 -8.01
CA GLN A 55 0.53 -3.99 -8.73
C GLN A 55 -0.37 -3.14 -7.82
N ARG A 56 -1.31 -3.77 -7.09
CA ARG A 56 -2.20 -3.09 -6.14
C ARG A 56 -1.43 -2.36 -5.04
N ARG A 57 -0.32 -2.93 -4.56
CA ARG A 57 0.54 -2.33 -3.53
C ARG A 57 1.40 -1.19 -4.09
N ILE A 58 1.92 -1.34 -5.32
CA ILE A 58 2.62 -0.27 -6.03
C ILE A 58 1.67 0.88 -6.32
N GLU A 59 0.42 0.64 -6.71
CA GLU A 59 -0.61 1.67 -6.88
C GLU A 59 -0.88 2.42 -5.57
N VAL A 60 -1.04 1.71 -4.44
CA VAL A 60 -1.23 2.33 -3.11
C VAL A 60 -0.02 3.15 -2.65
N MET A 61 1.20 2.73 -3.00
CA MET A 61 2.44 3.44 -2.66
C MET A 61 2.78 4.57 -3.64
N ALA A 62 2.51 4.40 -4.93
CA ALA A 62 2.80 5.37 -5.98
C ALA A 62 1.83 6.56 -5.96
N ASP A 63 0.62 6.35 -5.44
CA ASP A 63 -0.44 7.36 -5.37
C ASP A 63 -0.64 7.94 -3.96
N LEU A 64 0.43 8.01 -3.16
CA LEU A 64 0.45 8.60 -1.81
C LEU A 64 -0.03 10.07 -1.74
N GLY A 65 -0.10 10.76 -2.88
CA GLY A 65 -0.69 12.10 -3.01
C GLY A 65 -2.19 12.11 -3.37
N GLN A 66 -2.75 11.00 -3.88
CA GLN A 66 -4.14 10.90 -4.35
C GLN A 66 -5.01 9.86 -3.61
N TYR A 67 -4.46 9.13 -2.64
CA TYR A 67 -5.26 8.31 -1.72
C TYR A 67 -6.24 9.19 -0.93
N THR A 68 -7.46 9.32 -1.46
CA THR A 68 -8.59 10.07 -0.90
C THR A 68 -9.46 9.19 0.00
N GLY A 69 -8.95 8.02 0.45
CA GLY A 69 -9.49 7.34 1.62
C GLY A 69 -9.21 8.16 2.88
N ASP A 70 -9.89 7.84 4.00
CA ASP A 70 -9.71 8.56 5.26
C ASP A 70 -8.22 8.60 5.65
N ARG A 71 -7.61 9.76 5.45
CA ARG A 71 -6.19 10.04 5.71
C ARG A 71 -5.83 9.75 7.16
N ALA A 72 -6.81 9.84 8.07
CA ALA A 72 -6.65 9.50 9.48
C ALA A 72 -6.52 7.99 9.67
N LYS A 73 -7.36 7.17 9.03
CA LYS A 73 -7.27 5.69 9.09
C LYS A 73 -5.93 5.17 8.56
N PHE A 74 -5.44 5.73 7.45
CA PHE A 74 -4.12 5.38 6.92
C PHE A 74 -3.00 5.80 7.86
N SER A 75 -3.05 7.03 8.38
CA SER A 75 -2.03 7.53 9.32
C SER A 75 -2.00 6.69 10.61
N GLU A 76 -3.17 6.29 11.11
CA GLU A 76 -3.31 5.41 12.28
C GLU A 76 -2.75 4.00 12.00
N TRP A 77 -3.09 3.41 10.86
CA TRP A 77 -2.54 2.13 10.45
C TRP A 77 -1.02 2.18 10.30
N TRP A 78 -0.49 3.24 9.67
CA TRP A 78 0.94 3.39 9.43
C TRP A 78 1.72 3.51 10.74
N VAL A 79 1.18 4.23 11.73
CA VAL A 79 1.77 4.28 13.09
C VAL A 79 1.77 2.90 13.74
N LYS A 80 0.67 2.14 13.65
CA LYS A 80 0.58 0.77 14.17
C LYS A 80 1.57 -0.17 13.49
N MET A 81 1.76 -0.05 12.18
CA MET A 81 2.72 -0.87 11.43
C MET A 81 4.17 -0.55 11.76
N LYS A 82 4.54 0.74 11.87
CA LYS A 82 5.88 1.13 12.34
C LYS A 82 6.18 0.52 13.71
N ALA A 83 5.23 0.59 14.65
CA ALA A 83 5.41 0.00 15.98
C ALA A 83 5.64 -1.53 15.92
N LYS A 84 4.89 -2.24 15.07
CA LYS A 84 5.07 -3.69 14.87
C LYS A 84 6.42 -4.03 14.25
N PHE A 85 6.88 -3.26 13.26
CA PHE A 85 8.20 -3.44 12.67
C PHE A 85 9.33 -3.12 13.63
N SER A 86 9.24 -2.02 14.38
CA SER A 86 10.22 -1.70 15.43
C SER A 86 10.29 -2.79 16.50
N LEU A 87 9.15 -3.34 16.90
CA LEU A 87 9.10 -4.46 17.85
C LEU A 87 9.75 -5.74 17.26
N ALA A 88 9.49 -6.05 15.99
CA ALA A 88 10.10 -7.19 15.31
C ALA A 88 11.63 -7.06 15.19
N ILE A 89 12.14 -5.85 14.97
CA ILE A 89 13.59 -5.57 14.92
C ILE A 89 14.24 -5.83 16.29
N VAL A 90 13.60 -5.39 17.39
CA VAL A 90 14.14 -5.57 18.75
C VAL A 90 14.02 -7.02 19.24
N THR A 91 12.95 -7.71 18.86
CA THR A 91 12.65 -9.07 19.38
C THR A 91 13.14 -10.19 18.46
N GLY A 92 13.48 -9.90 17.21
CA GLY A 92 13.78 -10.89 16.19
C GLY A 92 12.56 -11.71 15.73
N VAL A 93 11.38 -11.48 16.30
CA VAL A 93 10.15 -12.21 15.99
C VAL A 93 9.32 -11.42 14.99
N TRP A 94 9.37 -11.84 13.73
CA TRP A 94 8.59 -11.23 12.66
C TRP A 94 7.15 -11.75 12.67
N PRO A 95 6.13 -10.88 12.49
CA PRO A 95 4.77 -11.34 12.33
C PRO A 95 4.65 -12.22 11.07
N ASN A 96 3.92 -13.33 11.19
CA ASN A 96 3.67 -14.23 10.07
C ASN A 96 3.06 -13.45 8.89
N THR A 97 3.57 -13.69 7.69
CA THR A 97 3.08 -13.10 6.42
C THR A 97 1.56 -13.20 6.29
N ALA A 98 0.96 -14.34 6.64
CA ALA A 98 -0.49 -14.51 6.62
C ALA A 98 -1.21 -13.56 7.60
N LYS A 99 -0.62 -13.31 8.77
CA LYS A 99 -1.17 -12.39 9.77
C LYS A 99 -1.02 -10.93 9.37
N MET A 100 0.08 -10.59 8.70
CA MET A 100 0.25 -9.25 8.12
C MET A 100 -0.73 -9.00 6.99
N ILE A 101 -0.97 -10.00 6.12
CA ILE A 101 -1.98 -9.91 5.05
C ILE A 101 -3.37 -9.76 5.67
N GLU A 102 -3.74 -10.56 6.66
CA GLU A 102 -5.02 -10.43 7.36
C GLU A 102 -5.19 -9.06 8.02
N ASP A 103 -4.13 -8.49 8.61
CA ASP A 103 -4.18 -7.14 9.19
C ASP A 103 -4.30 -6.06 8.11
N ILE A 104 -3.63 -6.19 6.97
CA ILE A 104 -3.76 -5.27 5.83
C ILE A 104 -5.19 -5.37 5.27
N ASP A 105 -5.68 -6.58 5.02
CA ASP A 105 -7.03 -6.81 4.52
C ASP A 105 -8.07 -6.34 5.53
N ARG A 106 -7.87 -6.48 6.84
CA ARG A 106 -8.81 -5.94 7.84
C ARG A 106 -8.88 -4.41 7.82
N PHE A 107 -7.75 -3.74 7.60
CA PHE A 107 -7.68 -2.28 7.56
C PHE A 107 -8.13 -1.70 6.19
N PHE A 108 -7.89 -2.43 5.10
CA PHE A 108 -8.10 -1.98 3.72
C PHE A 108 -9.11 -2.84 2.94
N ALA A 109 -9.89 -3.69 3.62
CA ALA A 109 -10.93 -4.49 3.00
C ALA A 109 -11.82 -3.60 2.13
N PRO A 110 -12.33 -4.11 1.01
CA PRO A 110 -13.28 -3.36 0.17
C PRO A 110 -14.50 -2.82 0.93
N GLN A 111 -14.84 -3.42 2.07
CA GLN A 111 -15.94 -3.01 2.95
C GLN A 111 -15.68 -1.73 3.77
N THR A 112 -14.44 -1.22 3.85
CA THR A 112 -14.10 -0.25 4.92
C THR A 112 -14.37 1.22 4.65
N ASP A 113 -15.07 1.59 3.57
CA ASP A 113 -15.81 2.84 3.61
C ASP A 113 -16.89 2.92 2.51
N VAL A 114 -18.07 2.40 2.84
CA VAL A 114 -19.32 2.65 2.09
C VAL A 114 -19.48 4.15 1.78
N GLU A 115 -19.07 5.03 2.71
CA GLU A 115 -19.12 6.48 2.53
C GLU A 115 -18.02 7.01 1.61
N TRP A 116 -16.83 6.39 1.55
CA TRP A 116 -15.83 6.73 0.53
C TRP A 116 -16.33 6.38 -0.86
N ALA A 117 -16.89 5.18 -1.05
CA ALA A 117 -17.41 4.77 -2.34
C ALA A 117 -18.53 5.71 -2.81
N LYS A 118 -19.45 6.07 -1.91
CA LYS A 118 -20.47 7.11 -2.17
C LYS A 118 -19.84 8.48 -2.47
N ALA A 119 -18.80 8.89 -1.77
CA ALA A 119 -18.10 10.15 -2.00
C ALA A 119 -17.41 10.18 -3.38
N GLN A 120 -16.74 9.09 -3.77
CA GLN A 120 -16.12 8.96 -5.09
C GLN A 120 -17.16 8.96 -6.21
N MET A 121 -18.30 8.28 -6.05
CA MET A 121 -19.36 8.32 -7.05
C MET A 121 -19.94 9.73 -7.25
N ARG A 122 -19.97 10.57 -6.19
CA ARG A 122 -20.42 11.97 -6.29
C ARG A 122 -19.44 12.87 -7.07
N THR A 123 -18.13 12.59 -6.95
CA THR A 123 -17.09 13.44 -7.54
C THR A 123 -16.59 12.95 -8.90
N MET A 124 -16.77 11.68 -9.25
CA MET A 124 -16.25 11.15 -10.51
C MET A 124 -16.92 11.81 -11.71
N ARG A 125 -16.13 11.97 -12.78
CA ARG A 125 -16.56 12.46 -14.09
C ARG A 125 -15.92 11.59 -15.15
N GLN A 126 -16.61 11.34 -16.25
CA GLN A 126 -16.08 10.55 -17.36
C GLN A 126 -14.81 11.16 -17.95
N GLY A 127 -14.78 12.49 -18.08
CA GLY A 127 -13.67 13.20 -18.71
C GLY A 127 -13.47 12.71 -20.15
N ASN A 128 -12.22 12.43 -20.52
CA ASN A 128 -11.86 11.89 -21.83
C ASN A 128 -11.84 10.34 -21.87
N SER A 129 -12.23 9.68 -20.78
CA SER A 129 -12.19 8.22 -20.70
C SER A 129 -13.28 7.62 -21.58
N ARG A 130 -12.99 6.44 -22.14
CA ARG A 130 -14.00 5.65 -22.85
C ARG A 130 -15.14 5.30 -21.90
N TYR A 131 -16.37 5.25 -22.42
CA TYR A 131 -17.55 4.99 -21.62
C TYR A 131 -17.46 3.64 -20.89
N GLU A 132 -16.95 2.61 -21.57
CA GLU A 132 -16.88 1.27 -20.99
C GLU A 132 -15.94 1.20 -19.79
N GLU A 133 -14.75 1.82 -19.90
CA GLU A 133 -13.76 1.88 -18.82
C GLU A 133 -14.30 2.68 -17.62
N PHE A 134 -14.96 3.80 -17.91
CA PHE A 134 -15.62 4.61 -16.89
C PHE A 134 -16.75 3.83 -16.20
N TYR A 135 -17.59 3.13 -16.97
CA TYR A 135 -18.75 2.40 -16.46
C TYR A 135 -18.35 1.21 -15.59
N VAL A 136 -17.31 0.46 -15.98
CA VAL A 136 -16.75 -0.63 -15.15
C VAL A 136 -16.30 -0.09 -13.78
N LYS A 137 -15.63 1.08 -13.75
CA LYS A 137 -15.23 1.73 -12.50
C LYS A 137 -16.44 2.22 -11.70
N PHE A 138 -17.44 2.78 -12.37
CA PHE A 138 -18.68 3.26 -11.75
C PHE A 138 -19.46 2.11 -11.07
N GLU A 139 -19.65 0.98 -11.76
CA GLU A 139 -20.33 -0.20 -11.21
C GLU A 139 -19.59 -0.81 -10.02
N SER A 140 -18.25 -0.86 -10.08
CA SER A 140 -17.45 -1.31 -8.93
C SER A 140 -17.67 -0.44 -7.70
N LEU A 141 -17.76 0.89 -7.86
CA LEU A 141 -18.00 1.81 -6.76
C LEU A 141 -19.44 1.72 -6.23
N LYS A 142 -20.42 1.50 -7.11
CA LYS A 142 -21.82 1.28 -6.73
C LYS A 142 -21.98 0.07 -5.82
N VAL A 143 -21.38 -1.07 -6.20
CA VAL A 143 -21.39 -2.30 -5.39
C VAL A 143 -20.70 -2.06 -4.05
N GLN A 144 -19.55 -1.39 -4.06
CA GLN A 144 -18.79 -1.10 -2.85
C GLN A 144 -19.50 -0.12 -1.90
N GLY A 145 -20.19 0.88 -2.44
CA GLY A 145 -20.95 1.89 -1.69
C GLY A 145 -22.36 1.46 -1.32
N GLN A 146 -22.76 0.23 -1.66
CA GLN A 146 -24.12 -0.30 -1.46
C GLN A 146 -25.17 0.70 -1.96
N VAL A 147 -24.88 1.34 -3.10
CA VAL A 147 -25.72 2.42 -3.66
C VAL A 147 -26.86 1.81 -4.44
N THR A 148 -28.08 2.24 -4.15
CA THR A 148 -29.28 1.75 -4.85
C THR A 148 -29.24 2.15 -6.32
N ASP A 149 -29.92 1.38 -7.17
CA ASP A 149 -29.96 1.63 -8.62
C ASP A 149 -30.53 3.01 -8.96
N GLU A 150 -31.48 3.53 -8.17
CA GLU A 150 -32.05 4.86 -8.37
C GLU A 150 -31.00 5.94 -8.11
N THR A 151 -30.27 5.81 -7.00
CA THR A 151 -29.23 6.78 -6.62
C THR A 151 -28.05 6.70 -7.59
N ALA A 152 -27.65 5.49 -7.98
CA ALA A 152 -26.58 5.26 -8.93
C ALA A 152 -26.95 5.80 -10.32
N SER A 153 -28.19 5.63 -10.79
CA SER A 153 -28.64 6.20 -12.07
C SER A 153 -28.51 7.72 -12.11
N PHE A 154 -28.88 8.40 -11.01
CA PHE A 154 -28.75 9.86 -10.90
C PHE A 154 -27.28 10.31 -10.89
N LEU A 155 -26.42 9.60 -10.16
CA LEU A 155 -24.99 9.90 -10.12
C LEU A 155 -24.33 9.64 -11.48
N LEU A 156 -24.74 8.59 -12.18
CA LEU A 156 -24.23 8.23 -13.50
C LEU A 156 -24.56 9.32 -14.52
N GLU A 157 -25.81 9.77 -14.58
CA GLU A 157 -26.26 10.83 -15.49
C GLU A 157 -25.46 12.13 -15.33
N ASN A 158 -25.12 12.50 -14.09
CA ASN A 158 -24.32 13.68 -13.79
C ASN A 158 -22.81 13.49 -14.03
N ALA A 159 -22.35 12.25 -14.12
CA ALA A 159 -20.94 11.92 -14.26
C ALA A 159 -20.51 11.68 -15.71
N ILE A 160 -21.42 11.20 -16.58
CA ILE A 160 -21.14 10.92 -17.99
C ILE A 160 -21.19 12.18 -18.86
N HIS A 161 -20.50 12.16 -19.99
CA HIS A 161 -20.45 13.29 -20.90
C HIS A 161 -21.85 13.60 -21.47
N PRO A 162 -22.27 14.88 -21.59
CA PRO A 162 -23.61 15.23 -22.08
C PRO A 162 -23.94 14.67 -23.47
N ALA A 163 -22.93 14.42 -24.31
CA ALA A 163 -23.12 13.78 -25.61
C ALA A 163 -23.65 12.35 -25.49
N ILE A 164 -23.20 11.59 -24.48
CA ILE A 164 -23.65 10.23 -24.22
C ILE A 164 -25.08 10.25 -23.69
N VAL A 165 -25.43 11.20 -22.80
CA VAL A 165 -26.81 11.38 -22.34
C VAL A 165 -27.76 11.65 -23.51
N LYS A 166 -27.37 12.55 -24.42
CA LYS A 166 -28.17 12.85 -25.63
C LYS A 166 -28.36 11.63 -26.52
N GLU A 167 -27.30 10.87 -26.75
CA GLU A 167 -27.36 9.65 -27.56
C GLU A 167 -28.18 8.55 -26.86
N ALA A 168 -28.12 8.44 -25.53
CA ALA A 168 -28.95 7.55 -24.73
C ALA A 168 -30.44 7.87 -24.89
N LEU A 169 -30.81 9.15 -24.76
CA LEU A 169 -32.17 9.62 -25.00
C LEU A 169 -32.62 9.33 -26.44
N ARG A 170 -31.75 9.54 -27.44
CA ARG A 170 -32.03 9.20 -28.84
C ARG A 170 -32.29 7.70 -29.05
N ARG A 171 -31.63 6.84 -28.26
CA ARG A 171 -31.80 5.38 -28.26
C ARG A 171 -32.99 4.90 -27.41
N GLY A 172 -33.74 5.82 -26.79
CA GLY A 172 -34.95 5.51 -26.03
C GLY A 172 -34.71 5.17 -24.55
N TYR A 173 -33.50 5.40 -24.03
CA TYR A 173 -33.26 5.29 -22.59
C TYR A 173 -33.89 6.49 -21.87
N THR A 174 -34.57 6.24 -20.76
CA THR A 174 -35.19 7.25 -19.91
C THR A 174 -34.43 7.44 -18.61
N GLN A 175 -34.67 8.57 -17.93
CA GLN A 175 -34.14 8.83 -16.60
C GLN A 175 -34.45 7.65 -15.65
N GLY A 176 -33.41 7.03 -15.08
CA GLY A 176 -33.50 5.82 -14.24
C GLY A 176 -33.16 4.50 -14.94
N ASN A 177 -33.06 4.46 -16.27
CA ASN A 177 -32.67 3.26 -17.04
C ASN A 177 -31.25 3.32 -17.59
N TYR A 178 -30.45 4.33 -17.20
CA TYR A 178 -29.08 4.49 -17.70
C TYR A 178 -28.13 3.39 -17.23
N LEU A 179 -28.44 2.70 -16.12
CA LEU A 179 -27.70 1.50 -15.70
C LEU A 179 -27.90 0.30 -16.63
N GLN A 180 -28.89 0.34 -17.52
CA GLN A 180 -29.11 -0.69 -18.54
C GLN A 180 -28.36 -0.41 -19.85
N MET A 181 -27.63 0.72 -19.92
CA MET A 181 -26.77 1.07 -21.05
C MET A 181 -25.52 0.19 -21.06
N THR A 182 -25.67 -1.03 -21.54
CA THR A 182 -24.57 -1.98 -21.77
C THR A 182 -23.93 -1.84 -23.17
N VAL A 183 -24.41 -0.87 -23.97
CA VAL A 183 -24.01 -0.69 -25.37
C VAL A 183 -22.86 0.31 -25.46
N ALA A 184 -21.85 -0.01 -26.27
CA ALA A 184 -20.71 0.84 -26.56
C ALA A 184 -21.13 2.22 -27.11
N PHE A 185 -20.48 3.28 -26.59
CA PHE A 185 -20.62 4.68 -27.00
C PHE A 185 -19.28 5.24 -27.46
#